data_AF-A0AAR5QDS5-F1
#
_entry.id   AF-A0AAR5QDS5-F1
#
_cell.length_a   1.000
_cell.length_b   1.000
_cell.length_c   1.000
_cell.angle_alpha   90.00
_cell.angle_beta   90.00
_cell.angle_gamma   90.00
#
_symmetry.space_group_name_H-M   'P 1'
#
loop_
_entity.id
_entity.type
_entity.pdbx_description
1 polymer ?
#
loop_
_entity_poly.entity_id
_entity_poly.type
_entity_poly.pdbx_seq_one_letter_code
_entity_poly.pdbx_strand_id
1 'polypeptide(L)'
;MKAMKVKIYLYSVFHRYVGSNVTLVDWILLTVTLSLNEPIEIPNPLATVEVIQSSPLTTRRIRDSRKWILKGILILIRHGDRGPLQHVQKISTIDCGTEETQLIQSYKSYLYNLTINGKVQWTGPGPFHAFPLMPQSARQCQLGQLTMQGISQHLNLGQMLQKSYYKVWPRLLSLNPEEVLVYSTIYRRTFQSGLAFLFGLIPNETLTKVTIGESQSMSFCFNDCECPVTESLKKFVQSSELHQLKSHPAIETLAQTTGRLLISADAEQKALIKDPYVIRDALLTFVCHRSGLPCEKPGNCVRKQNVAGIIAYTDWINYQKWRNIHWQRLSLLKSYGHVRHIVQQMLHMVGSNGPNLVLYSGHDFTLLHLSTALGLINDPLLLRYASRLVFEVYQDNRNNDEKGTYFRLLSNGKDVTKQISFCKNIVSIDKKNNVCKIEDIVRFLHDDYFSSLNVSNFKDACTKKSEKSNDDFFQF
;
A
#
# COMPACT_ATOMS: atom_id res chain seq x y z
N MET A 1 -37.28 -24.54 -2.45
CA MET A 1 -38.12 -23.32 -2.47
C MET A 1 -37.40 -22.01 -2.09
N LYS A 2 -36.47 -21.95 -1.11
CA LYS A 2 -35.71 -20.71 -0.80
C LYS A 2 -34.73 -20.27 -1.91
N ALA A 3 -34.03 -21.19 -2.56
CA ALA A 3 -33.11 -20.88 -3.67
C ALA A 3 -33.81 -20.32 -4.93
N MET A 4 -35.07 -20.71 -5.15
CA MET A 4 -35.86 -20.27 -6.30
C MET A 4 -36.38 -18.83 -6.12
N LYS A 5 -36.67 -18.41 -4.88
CA LYS A 5 -37.02 -17.01 -4.57
C LYS A 5 -35.83 -16.05 -4.71
N VAL A 6 -34.60 -16.48 -4.43
CA VAL A 6 -33.38 -15.68 -4.62
C VAL A 6 -33.06 -15.48 -6.11
N LYS A 7 -33.27 -16.53 -6.93
CA LYS A 7 -33.12 -16.44 -8.40
C LYS A 7 -34.09 -15.41 -9.01
N ILE A 8 -35.35 -15.40 -8.57
CA ILE A 8 -36.36 -14.44 -9.08
C ILE A 8 -36.05 -13.00 -8.63
N TYR A 9 -35.49 -12.81 -7.43
CA TYR A 9 -35.12 -11.48 -6.92
C TYR A 9 -33.95 -10.88 -7.71
N LEU A 10 -32.90 -11.66 -7.98
CA LEU A 10 -31.77 -11.24 -8.83
C LEU A 10 -32.20 -10.97 -10.28
N TYR A 11 -33.12 -11.77 -10.82
CA TYR A 11 -33.69 -11.58 -12.16
C TYR A 11 -34.43 -10.23 -12.28
N SER A 12 -35.19 -9.84 -11.24
CA SER A 12 -35.94 -8.57 -11.22
C SER A 12 -35.06 -7.33 -11.06
N VAL A 13 -33.90 -7.46 -10.40
CA VAL A 13 -32.95 -6.36 -10.19
C VAL A 13 -32.12 -6.11 -11.44
N PHE A 14 -31.75 -7.18 -12.17
CA PHE A 14 -30.95 -7.06 -13.39
C PHE A 14 -31.71 -6.46 -14.57
N HIS A 15 -32.98 -6.85 -14.75
CA HIS A 15 -33.85 -6.29 -15.80
C HIS A 15 -34.17 -4.80 -15.63
N ARG A 16 -33.99 -4.27 -14.41
CA ARG A 16 -34.26 -2.86 -14.07
C ARG A 16 -33.04 -1.95 -14.34
N TYR A 17 -31.86 -2.52 -14.57
CA TYR A 17 -30.60 -1.77 -14.71
C TYR A 17 -29.90 -1.92 -16.06
N VAL A 18 -30.20 -2.97 -16.83
CA VAL A 18 -29.63 -3.18 -18.16
C VAL A 18 -30.75 -3.06 -19.19
N GLY A 19 -30.75 -1.96 -19.93
CA GLY A 19 -31.70 -1.72 -21.02
C GLY A 19 -31.67 -2.81 -22.09
N SER A 20 -32.72 -2.84 -22.90
CA SER A 20 -33.19 -3.95 -23.74
C SER A 20 -32.31 -4.44 -24.91
N ASN A 21 -30.97 -4.33 -24.84
CA ASN A 21 -30.08 -4.80 -25.90
C ASN A 21 -28.92 -5.63 -25.32
N VAL A 22 -29.20 -6.90 -25.01
CA VAL A 22 -28.20 -7.92 -24.70
C VAL A 22 -28.32 -9.01 -25.75
N THR A 23 -27.22 -9.35 -26.43
CA THR A 23 -27.24 -10.29 -27.56
C THR A 23 -27.06 -11.74 -27.10
N LEU A 24 -27.38 -12.71 -27.97
CA LEU A 24 -27.30 -14.15 -27.67
C LEU A 24 -25.89 -14.62 -27.25
N VAL A 25 -24.83 -13.88 -27.63
CA VAL A 25 -23.44 -14.14 -27.25
C VAL A 25 -23.18 -13.84 -25.78
N ASP A 26 -23.86 -12.84 -25.21
CA ASP A 26 -23.76 -12.46 -23.80
C ASP A 26 -24.41 -13.52 -22.88
N TRP A 27 -25.41 -14.25 -23.39
CA TRP A 27 -26.02 -15.38 -22.67
C TRP A 27 -25.07 -16.57 -22.54
N ILE A 28 -24.27 -16.87 -23.58
CA ILE A 28 -23.36 -18.01 -23.59
C ILE A 28 -22.20 -17.81 -22.60
N LEU A 29 -21.66 -16.59 -22.50
CA LEU A 29 -20.63 -16.27 -21.50
C LEU A 29 -21.14 -16.41 -20.05
N LEU A 30 -22.42 -16.12 -19.80
CA LEU A 30 -23.05 -16.25 -18.49
C LEU A 30 -23.31 -17.72 -18.10
N THR A 31 -23.68 -18.57 -19.07
CA THR A 31 -23.87 -20.01 -18.82
C THR A 31 -22.57 -20.76 -18.59
N VAL A 32 -21.47 -20.38 -19.27
CA VAL A 32 -20.16 -21.03 -19.07
C VAL A 32 -19.56 -20.68 -17.70
N THR A 33 -19.83 -19.48 -17.18
CA THR A 33 -19.39 -19.07 -15.83
C THR A 33 -20.18 -19.72 -14.69
N LEU A 34 -21.39 -20.23 -14.95
CA LEU A 34 -22.24 -20.90 -13.95
C LEU A 34 -21.98 -22.42 -13.82
N SER A 35 -21.13 -23.02 -14.66
CA SER A 35 -20.78 -24.45 -14.59
C SER A 35 -19.56 -24.76 -13.73
N LEU A 36 -18.83 -23.74 -13.26
CA LEU A 36 -17.70 -23.90 -12.35
C LEU A 36 -18.17 -23.58 -10.94
N ASN A 37 -18.27 -24.63 -10.13
CA ASN A 37 -18.83 -24.67 -8.78
C ASN A 37 -17.91 -24.00 -7.73
N GLU A 38 -17.48 -22.75 -7.95
CA GLU A 38 -16.90 -21.92 -6.90
C GLU A 38 -17.63 -20.57 -6.83
N PRO A 39 -18.27 -20.23 -5.71
CA PRO A 39 -18.86 -18.91 -5.55
C PRO A 39 -17.74 -17.87 -5.49
N ILE A 40 -17.68 -17.00 -6.50
CA ILE A 40 -16.92 -15.75 -6.39
C ILE A 40 -17.70 -14.87 -5.40
N GLU A 41 -17.33 -14.95 -4.12
CA GLU A 41 -17.73 -13.95 -3.13
C GLU A 41 -17.17 -12.59 -3.55
N ILE A 42 -18.02 -11.69 -4.04
CA ILE A 42 -17.71 -10.27 -4.09
C ILE A 42 -17.84 -9.77 -2.64
N PRO A 43 -16.74 -9.45 -1.93
CA PRO A 43 -16.84 -9.03 -0.55
C PRO A 43 -17.64 -7.72 -0.45
N ASN A 44 -18.51 -7.64 0.55
CA ASN A 44 -19.31 -6.45 0.83
C ASN A 44 -18.39 -5.20 0.90
N PRO A 45 -18.57 -4.16 0.06
CA PRO A 45 -17.70 -2.99 0.01
C PRO A 45 -17.58 -2.23 1.33
N LEU A 46 -18.56 -2.41 2.23
CA LEU A 46 -18.55 -1.82 3.57
C LEU A 46 -17.78 -2.69 4.58
N ALA A 47 -17.80 -4.01 4.42
CA ALA A 47 -17.01 -4.91 5.26
C ALA A 47 -15.51 -4.80 4.92
N THR A 48 -15.15 -4.46 3.68
CA THR A 48 -13.74 -4.33 3.26
C THR A 48 -13.04 -3.08 3.75
N VAL A 49 -13.75 -2.09 4.31
CA VAL A 49 -13.12 -0.92 4.94
C VAL A 49 -12.62 -1.24 6.36
N GLU A 50 -13.27 -2.17 7.08
CA GLU A 50 -12.92 -2.53 8.46
C GLU A 50 -11.83 -3.63 8.57
N VAL A 51 -11.56 -4.38 7.49
CA VAL A 51 -10.94 -5.72 7.60
C VAL A 51 -9.41 -5.78 7.70
N ILE A 52 -8.67 -4.66 7.69
CA ILE A 52 -7.19 -4.72 7.81
C ILE A 52 -6.67 -4.46 9.23
N GLN A 53 -7.53 -4.03 10.15
CA GLN A 53 -7.15 -3.88 11.56
C GLN A 53 -6.84 -5.22 12.25
N SER A 54 -7.28 -6.36 11.68
CA SER A 54 -7.21 -7.65 12.37
C SER A 54 -6.89 -8.84 11.47
N SER A 55 -6.62 -8.66 10.18
CA SER A 55 -6.31 -9.79 9.29
C SER A 55 -5.05 -10.52 9.82
N PRO A 56 -5.20 -11.73 10.39
CA PRO A 56 -4.06 -12.50 10.83
C PRO A 56 -3.21 -12.78 9.60
N LEU A 57 -1.90 -13.01 9.78
CA LEU A 57 -1.05 -13.57 8.72
C LEU A 57 -1.72 -14.84 8.18
N THR A 58 -2.43 -14.71 7.06
CA THR A 58 -3.17 -15.82 6.44
C THR A 58 -2.21 -16.83 5.81
N THR A 59 -0.94 -16.45 5.61
CA THR A 59 0.11 -17.39 5.18
C THR A 59 0.88 -17.96 6.37
N ARG A 60 0.88 -19.30 6.44
CA ARG A 60 1.64 -20.10 7.40
C ARG A 60 3.13 -19.92 7.09
N ARG A 61 3.92 -19.35 8.01
CA ARG A 61 5.38 -19.18 7.87
C ARG A 61 6.09 -20.50 7.52
N ILE A 62 7.26 -20.41 6.87
CA ILE A 62 8.16 -21.55 6.68
C ILE A 62 8.68 -21.96 8.07
N ARG A 63 8.28 -23.14 8.55
CA ARG A 63 8.55 -23.59 9.93
C ARG A 63 9.85 -24.37 10.09
N ASP A 64 10.35 -24.98 9.02
CA ASP A 64 11.57 -25.77 9.05
C ASP A 64 12.81 -24.85 9.03
N SER A 65 13.08 -24.20 10.17
CA SER A 65 14.20 -23.27 10.34
C SER A 65 15.57 -23.95 10.24
N ARG A 66 15.63 -25.29 10.26
CA ARG A 66 16.87 -26.05 10.04
C ARG A 66 17.24 -26.12 8.57
N LYS A 67 16.23 -26.16 7.68
CA LYS A 67 16.42 -26.19 6.22
C LYS A 67 16.38 -24.79 5.59
N TRP A 68 15.57 -23.89 6.13
CA TRP A 68 15.37 -22.55 5.60
C TRP A 68 15.65 -21.52 6.68
N ILE A 69 16.86 -20.96 6.65
CA ILE A 69 17.32 -19.99 7.65
C ILE A 69 16.88 -18.60 7.22
N LEU A 70 16.05 -17.93 8.01
CA LEU A 70 15.70 -16.52 7.77
C LEU A 70 16.90 -15.63 8.13
N LYS A 71 17.47 -14.96 7.13
CA LYS A 71 18.63 -14.05 7.27
C LYS A 71 18.21 -12.63 7.64
N GLY A 72 17.05 -12.19 7.17
CA GLY A 72 16.51 -10.88 7.48
C GLY A 72 15.19 -10.60 6.81
N ILE A 73 14.59 -9.45 7.15
CA ILE A 73 13.32 -8.98 6.59
C ILE A 73 13.39 -7.51 6.20
N LEU A 74 12.80 -7.17 5.07
CA LEU A 74 12.57 -5.79 4.64
C LEU A 74 11.07 -5.53 4.63
N ILE A 75 10.63 -4.45 5.27
CA ILE A 75 9.22 -4.14 5.48
C ILE A 75 8.96 -2.75 4.92
N LEU A 76 8.04 -2.65 3.96
CA LEU A 76 7.48 -1.38 3.53
C LEU A 76 6.07 -1.26 4.09
N ILE A 77 5.81 -0.23 4.89
CA ILE A 77 4.49 0.07 5.44
C ILE A 77 3.93 1.35 4.84
N ARG A 78 2.61 1.37 4.64
CA ARG A 78 1.85 2.63 4.54
C ARG A 78 1.58 3.15 5.95
N HIS A 79 1.59 4.47 6.10
CA HIS A 79 1.10 5.10 7.32
C HIS A 79 -0.31 4.60 7.74
N GLY A 80 -0.60 4.73 9.03
CA GLY A 80 -1.89 4.37 9.60
C GLY A 80 -2.99 5.35 9.22
N ASP A 81 -4.14 5.13 9.82
CA ASP A 81 -5.29 6.01 9.75
C ASP A 81 -4.93 7.46 10.13
N ARG A 82 -5.51 8.40 9.38
CA ARG A 82 -5.19 9.82 9.45
C ARG A 82 -6.42 10.66 9.15
N GLY A 83 -6.40 11.92 9.56
CA GLY A 83 -7.37 12.90 9.09
C GLY A 83 -7.30 13.10 7.56
N PRO A 84 -8.34 13.71 6.97
CA PRO A 84 -8.45 13.90 5.54
C PRO A 84 -7.39 14.87 5.03
N LEU A 85 -7.10 14.84 3.74
CA LEU A 85 -6.21 15.78 3.06
C LEU A 85 -6.92 17.08 2.66
N GLN A 86 -8.25 17.08 2.64
CA GLN A 86 -9.09 18.24 2.35
C GLN A 86 -9.94 18.63 3.55
N HIS A 87 -10.38 19.89 3.59
CA HIS A 87 -11.29 20.37 4.62
C HIS A 87 -12.66 19.71 4.49
N VAL A 88 -12.99 18.88 5.47
CA VAL A 88 -14.26 18.16 5.54
C VAL A 88 -15.25 18.92 6.44
N GLN A 89 -16.49 19.04 5.99
CA GLN A 89 -17.58 19.66 6.74
C GLN A 89 -17.89 18.85 8.00
N LYS A 90 -18.17 19.56 9.10
CA LYS A 90 -18.50 18.96 10.42
C LYS A 90 -17.43 17.97 10.94
N ILE A 91 -16.17 18.12 10.51
CA ILE A 91 -15.04 17.30 10.96
C ILE A 91 -14.87 17.27 12.48
N SER A 92 -15.22 18.36 13.16
CA SER A 92 -15.16 18.48 14.63
C SER A 92 -16.12 17.54 15.37
N THR A 93 -17.11 16.96 14.69
CA THR A 93 -18.07 16.01 15.27
C THR A 93 -17.57 14.57 15.26
N ILE A 94 -16.44 14.30 14.59
CA ILE A 94 -15.86 12.97 14.46
C ILE A 94 -14.82 12.76 15.56
N ASP A 95 -14.96 11.68 16.32
CA ASP A 95 -13.96 11.25 17.29
C ASP A 95 -12.89 10.40 16.59
N CYS A 96 -11.74 11.02 16.33
CA CYS A 96 -10.53 10.37 15.79
C CYS A 96 -9.66 9.70 16.87
N GLY A 97 -10.22 9.48 18.05
CA GLY A 97 -9.60 8.73 19.13
C GLY A 97 -9.54 7.23 18.90
N THR A 98 -9.07 6.54 19.92
CA THR A 98 -9.10 5.08 20.03
C THR A 98 -9.28 4.72 21.50
N GLU A 99 -9.77 3.52 21.77
CA GLU A 99 -9.82 2.98 23.12
C GLU A 99 -8.41 2.89 23.73
N GLU A 100 -8.30 3.22 25.02
CA GLU A 100 -7.04 3.23 25.75
C GLU A 100 -6.64 1.80 26.16
N THR A 101 -5.87 1.12 25.32
CA THR A 101 -5.37 -0.24 25.59
C THR A 101 -4.06 -0.22 26.39
N GLN A 102 -3.72 -1.34 27.04
CA GLN A 102 -2.43 -1.49 27.73
C GLN A 102 -1.22 -1.22 26.79
N LEU A 103 -1.34 -1.60 25.51
CA LEU A 103 -0.29 -1.37 24.52
C LEU A 103 -0.09 0.13 24.23
N ILE A 104 -1.19 0.89 24.14
CA ILE A 104 -1.14 2.35 23.96
C ILE A 104 -0.57 3.03 25.21
N GLN A 105 -1.00 2.62 26.40
CA GLN A 105 -0.47 3.17 27.66
C GLN A 105 1.04 2.94 27.76
N SER A 106 1.49 1.71 27.47
CA SER A 106 2.92 1.35 27.48
C SER A 106 3.71 2.20 26.48
N TYR A 107 3.15 2.43 25.28
CA TYR A 107 3.77 3.29 24.28
C TYR A 107 3.85 4.75 24.72
N LYS A 108 2.78 5.31 25.31
CA LYS A 108 2.78 6.67 25.86
C LYS A 108 3.83 6.81 26.97
N SER A 109 3.89 5.87 27.91
CA SER A 109 4.89 5.87 28.98
C SER A 109 6.31 5.77 28.44
N TYR A 110 6.53 4.93 27.42
CA TYR A 110 7.81 4.85 26.73
C TYR A 110 8.23 6.20 26.14
N LEU A 111 7.36 6.84 25.35
CA LEU A 111 7.66 8.14 24.75
C LEU A 111 7.88 9.25 25.80
N TYR A 112 7.08 9.26 26.88
CA TYR A 112 7.23 10.20 27.98
C TYR A 112 8.61 10.08 28.66
N ASN A 113 9.01 8.85 28.99
CA ASN A 113 10.32 8.57 29.58
C ASN A 113 11.47 8.97 28.65
N LEU A 114 11.30 8.76 27.34
CA LEU A 114 12.28 9.19 26.35
C LEU A 114 12.45 10.71 26.30
N THR A 115 11.34 11.46 26.32
CA THR A 115 11.35 12.93 26.30
C THR A 115 12.03 13.50 27.54
N ILE A 116 11.71 12.97 28.74
CA ILE A 116 12.32 13.44 30.00
C ILE A 116 13.82 13.17 30.03
N ASN A 117 14.23 11.99 29.59
CA ASN A 117 15.63 11.59 29.67
C ASN A 117 16.51 12.28 28.62
N GLY A 118 15.94 12.95 27.61
CA GLY A 118 16.68 13.58 26.51
C GLY A 118 17.51 12.60 25.67
N LYS A 119 17.21 11.29 25.77
CA LYS A 119 18.04 10.19 25.24
C LYS A 119 17.47 9.58 23.95
N VAL A 120 17.23 10.40 22.92
CA VAL A 120 16.77 9.85 21.63
C VAL A 120 17.42 10.55 20.46
N GLN A 121 17.89 9.76 19.49
CA GLN A 121 18.52 10.27 18.28
C GLN A 121 17.52 11.02 17.36
N TRP A 122 16.22 10.72 17.43
CA TRP A 122 15.22 11.31 16.51
C TRP A 122 14.74 12.69 16.94
N THR A 123 14.87 13.03 18.22
CA THR A 123 14.47 14.33 18.79
C THR A 123 15.62 15.34 18.81
N GLY A 124 16.84 14.91 18.46
CA GLY A 124 18.00 15.77 18.30
C GLY A 124 18.03 16.50 16.94
N PRO A 125 19.14 17.18 16.61
CA PRO A 125 19.32 17.83 15.32
C PRO A 125 19.11 16.84 14.17
N GLY A 126 18.19 17.16 13.26
CA GLY A 126 17.85 16.28 12.16
C GLY A 126 16.51 16.62 11.53
N PRO A 127 16.10 15.88 10.51
CA PRO A 127 14.91 16.21 9.73
C PRO A 127 13.59 15.99 10.46
N PHE A 128 13.62 15.21 11.54
CA PHE A 128 12.46 14.91 12.38
C PHE A 128 12.44 15.71 13.69
N HIS A 129 13.39 16.63 13.93
CA HIS A 129 13.55 17.31 15.22
C HIS A 129 12.26 18.02 15.70
N ALA A 130 11.49 18.61 14.78
CA ALA A 130 10.25 19.34 15.08
C ALA A 130 8.99 18.47 14.95
N PHE A 131 9.12 17.17 14.77
CA PHE A 131 7.98 16.28 14.63
C PHE A 131 7.47 15.88 16.02
N PRO A 132 6.17 16.04 16.30
CA PRO A 132 5.61 15.51 17.53
C PRO A 132 5.66 13.98 17.47
N LEU A 133 6.03 13.33 18.58
CA LEU A 133 6.10 11.86 18.66
C LEU A 133 4.72 11.19 18.69
N MET A 134 3.68 11.96 19.04
CA MET A 134 2.28 11.54 19.08
C MET A 134 1.40 12.53 18.32
N PRO A 135 0.19 12.13 17.89
CA PRO A 135 -0.82 13.06 17.42
C PRO A 135 -1.06 14.18 18.44
N GLN A 136 -1.10 15.44 17.97
CA GLN A 136 -1.25 16.61 18.85
C GLN A 136 -2.60 16.65 19.58
N SER A 137 -3.63 16.09 18.93
CA SER A 137 -4.94 15.92 19.52
C SER A 137 -5.26 14.44 19.62
N ALA A 138 -5.73 14.01 20.80
CA ALA A 138 -6.11 12.63 21.03
C ALA A 138 -7.39 12.22 20.29
N ARG A 139 -8.25 13.18 19.93
CA ARG A 139 -9.58 12.92 19.37
C ARG A 139 -9.94 13.74 18.12
N GLN A 140 -9.17 14.76 17.75
CA GLN A 140 -9.49 15.56 16.57
C GLN A 140 -8.85 14.99 15.30
N CYS A 141 -9.62 14.97 14.23
CA CYS A 141 -9.19 14.57 12.89
C CYS A 141 -8.44 15.70 12.18
N GLN A 142 -7.20 15.98 12.58
CA GLN A 142 -6.40 17.06 11.99
C GLN A 142 -5.98 16.76 10.54
N LEU A 143 -5.94 17.80 9.70
CA LEU A 143 -5.68 17.69 8.26
C LEU A 143 -4.36 16.95 7.97
N GLY A 144 -4.46 15.80 7.32
CA GLY A 144 -3.34 14.95 6.93
C GLY A 144 -2.46 14.42 8.07
N GLN A 145 -2.85 14.60 9.34
CA GLN A 145 -2.13 14.11 10.51
C GLN A 145 -2.62 12.71 10.90
N LEU A 146 -1.71 11.90 11.44
CA LEU A 146 -2.07 10.58 11.97
C LEU A 146 -3.05 10.72 13.14
N THR A 147 -4.02 9.81 13.22
CA THR A 147 -4.96 9.73 14.35
C THR A 147 -4.43 8.78 15.43
N MET A 148 -5.08 8.77 16.60
CA MET A 148 -4.79 7.77 17.63
C MET A 148 -5.18 6.35 17.16
N GLN A 149 -6.19 6.23 16.30
CA GLN A 149 -6.52 4.97 15.63
C GLN A 149 -5.38 4.50 14.71
N GLY A 150 -4.72 5.41 14.01
CA GLY A 150 -3.52 5.12 13.20
C GLY A 150 -2.34 4.63 14.04
N ILE A 151 -2.13 5.22 15.23
CA ILE A 151 -1.14 4.72 16.21
C ILE A 151 -1.50 3.30 16.65
N SER A 152 -2.76 3.06 17.04
CA SER A 152 -3.25 1.75 17.45
C SER A 152 -3.05 0.68 16.36
N GLN A 153 -3.33 1.02 15.10
CA GLN A 153 -3.09 0.12 13.96
C GLN A 153 -1.63 -0.35 13.88
N HIS A 154 -0.67 0.56 13.98
CA HIS A 154 0.74 0.22 13.85
C HIS A 154 1.32 -0.48 15.08
N LEU A 155 0.89 -0.10 16.28
CA LEU A 155 1.25 -0.82 17.51
C LEU A 155 0.83 -2.30 17.44
N ASN A 156 -0.44 -2.53 17.09
CA ASN A 156 -0.98 -3.89 16.94
C ASN A 156 -0.29 -4.66 15.81
N LEU A 157 -0.04 -4.00 14.68
CA LEU A 157 0.66 -4.59 13.55
C LEU A 157 2.09 -5.03 13.93
N GLY A 158 2.85 -4.16 14.60
CA GLY A 158 4.19 -4.48 15.11
C GLY A 158 4.16 -5.69 16.04
N GLN A 159 3.27 -5.68 17.04
CA GLN A 159 3.15 -6.75 18.02
C GLN A 159 2.73 -8.09 17.37
N MET A 160 1.84 -8.05 16.38
CA MET A 160 1.45 -9.21 15.61
C MET A 160 2.65 -9.79 14.83
N LEU A 161 3.46 -8.94 14.18
CA LEU A 161 4.63 -9.38 13.43
C LEU A 161 5.70 -9.94 14.36
N GLN A 162 5.95 -9.31 15.52
CA GLN A 162 6.88 -9.82 16.53
C GLN A 162 6.51 -11.24 16.96
N LYS A 163 5.26 -11.46 17.41
CA LYS A 163 4.75 -12.77 17.84
C LYS A 163 4.88 -13.83 16.75
N SER A 164 4.79 -13.41 15.50
CA SER A 164 4.81 -14.32 14.35
C SER A 164 6.23 -14.67 13.91
N TYR A 165 7.14 -13.70 13.93
CA TYR A 165 8.54 -13.90 13.53
C TYR A 165 9.38 -14.50 14.64
N TYR A 166 9.15 -14.17 15.92
CA TYR A 166 9.92 -14.70 17.05
C TYR A 166 10.01 -16.24 17.04
N LYS A 167 8.96 -16.94 16.60
CA LYS A 167 8.91 -18.40 16.54
C LYS A 167 9.85 -19.01 15.49
N VAL A 168 10.15 -18.30 14.41
CA VAL A 168 10.98 -18.78 13.29
C VAL A 168 12.31 -18.03 13.20
N TRP A 169 12.42 -16.88 13.86
CA TRP A 169 13.58 -16.01 13.89
C TRP A 169 13.71 -15.34 15.27
N PRO A 170 14.12 -16.10 16.31
CA PRO A 170 14.20 -15.60 17.68
C PRO A 170 15.13 -14.40 17.88
N ARG A 171 16.16 -14.26 17.02
CA ARG A 171 17.10 -13.13 17.02
C ARG A 171 16.40 -11.77 16.87
N LEU A 172 15.16 -11.72 16.39
CA LEU A 172 14.36 -10.48 16.36
C LEU A 172 14.33 -9.76 17.72
N LEU A 173 14.35 -10.49 18.83
CA LEU A 173 14.35 -9.92 20.19
C LEU A 173 15.74 -9.58 20.72
N SER A 174 16.79 -9.80 19.94
CA SER A 174 18.18 -9.55 20.30
C SER A 174 18.94 -8.89 19.15
N LEU A 175 18.25 -8.11 18.31
CA LEU A 175 18.88 -7.33 17.25
C LEU A 175 19.68 -6.19 17.86
N ASN A 176 20.91 -6.04 17.41
CA ASN A 176 21.70 -4.86 17.70
C ASN A 176 21.13 -3.67 16.91
N PRO A 177 21.26 -2.42 17.41
CA PRO A 177 20.77 -1.23 16.71
C PRO A 177 21.32 -1.11 15.28
N GLU A 178 22.57 -1.51 15.05
CA GLU A 178 23.25 -1.47 13.75
C GLU A 178 22.68 -2.49 12.75
N GLU A 179 21.96 -3.51 13.23
CA GLU A 179 21.25 -4.48 12.38
C GLU A 179 19.87 -3.99 11.93
N VAL A 180 19.44 -2.81 12.40
CA VAL A 180 18.12 -2.24 12.12
C VAL A 180 18.28 -0.94 11.33
N LEU A 181 17.89 -0.99 10.06
CA LEU A 181 17.91 0.17 9.17
C LEU A 181 16.49 0.71 8.97
N VAL A 182 16.27 1.99 9.22
CA VAL A 182 14.93 2.59 9.13
C VAL A 182 14.96 3.85 8.29
N TYR A 183 14.04 3.93 7.33
CA TYR A 183 13.76 5.13 6.55
C TYR A 183 12.29 5.54 6.69
N SER A 184 12.04 6.83 6.91
CA SER A 184 10.70 7.42 6.84
C SER A 184 10.69 8.56 5.83
N THR A 185 9.59 8.72 5.11
CA THR A 185 9.36 9.99 4.42
C THR A 185 9.15 11.11 5.45
N ILE A 186 9.39 12.35 5.04
CA ILE A 186 9.34 13.54 5.91
C ILE A 186 7.89 14.03 6.18
N TYR A 187 7.00 13.12 6.57
CA TYR A 187 5.66 13.47 7.06
C TYR A 187 5.49 12.97 8.48
N ARG A 188 4.86 13.80 9.34
CA ARG A 188 4.57 13.44 10.74
C ARG A 188 3.88 12.08 10.84
N ARG A 189 2.90 11.83 9.96
CA ARG A 189 2.15 10.57 9.93
C ARG A 189 2.96 9.34 9.59
N THR A 190 3.96 9.44 8.70
CA THR A 190 4.80 8.29 8.32
C THR A 190 5.85 8.05 9.40
N PHE A 191 6.45 9.09 9.93
CA PHE A 191 7.37 9.00 11.07
C PHE A 191 6.71 8.35 12.29
N GLN A 192 5.57 8.87 12.74
CA GLN A 192 4.82 8.34 13.88
C GLN A 192 4.35 6.90 13.65
N SER A 193 3.90 6.57 12.43
CA SER A 193 3.53 5.19 12.06
C SER A 193 4.71 4.23 12.18
N GLY A 194 5.87 4.62 11.66
CA GLY A 194 7.10 3.82 11.74
C GLY A 194 7.55 3.59 13.18
N LEU A 195 7.49 4.64 14.00
CA LEU A 195 7.86 4.56 15.41
C LEU A 195 6.91 3.64 16.21
N ALA A 196 5.59 3.80 16.03
CA ALA A 196 4.59 2.94 16.67
C ALA A 196 4.73 1.48 16.21
N PHE A 197 4.99 1.26 14.92
CA PHE A 197 5.20 -0.08 14.37
C PHE A 197 6.45 -0.74 14.98
N LEU A 198 7.57 -0.04 15.05
CA LEU A 198 8.81 -0.55 15.62
C LEU A 198 8.68 -0.85 17.12
N PHE A 199 7.97 -0.01 17.88
CA PHE A 199 7.69 -0.27 19.30
C PHE A 199 6.98 -1.60 19.52
N GLY A 200 6.04 -1.95 18.63
CA GLY A 200 5.40 -3.27 18.67
C GLY A 200 6.30 -4.40 18.19
N LEU A 201 7.29 -4.13 17.33
CA LEU A 201 8.06 -5.15 16.63
C LEU A 201 9.34 -5.57 17.36
N ILE A 202 10.16 -4.63 17.81
CA ILE A 202 11.51 -4.85 18.36
C ILE A 202 11.59 -4.43 19.84
N PRO A 203 12.60 -4.90 20.59
CA PRO A 203 12.79 -4.48 21.98
C PRO A 203 12.97 -2.96 22.14
N ASN A 204 12.49 -2.41 23.24
CA ASN A 204 12.56 -0.98 23.53
C ASN A 204 14.01 -0.48 23.67
N GLU A 205 14.88 -1.33 24.19
CA GLU A 205 16.31 -1.05 24.38
C GLU A 205 17.03 -0.90 23.04
N THR A 206 16.66 -1.71 22.05
CA THR A 206 17.15 -1.60 20.67
C THR A 206 16.55 -0.35 20.03
N LEU A 207 15.22 -0.19 20.09
CA LEU A 207 14.51 0.91 19.44
C LEU A 207 15.06 2.28 19.85
N THR A 208 15.33 2.51 21.14
CA THR A 208 15.86 3.80 21.63
C THR A 208 17.18 4.23 20.96
N LYS A 209 17.95 3.27 20.44
CA LYS A 209 19.28 3.49 19.84
C LYS A 209 19.28 3.48 18.31
N VAL A 210 18.22 3.02 17.68
CA VAL A 210 18.11 2.94 16.21
C VAL A 210 18.03 4.36 15.64
N THR A 211 18.76 4.65 14.56
CA THR A 211 18.60 5.90 13.82
C THR A 211 17.48 5.76 12.80
N ILE A 212 16.64 6.80 12.65
CA ILE A 212 15.64 6.88 11.58
C ILE A 212 16.15 7.87 10.53
N GLY A 213 16.50 7.34 9.35
CA GLY A 213 16.88 8.13 8.19
C GLY A 213 15.68 8.75 7.50
N GLU A 214 15.88 9.91 6.88
CA GLU A 214 14.87 10.53 6.04
C GLU A 214 14.88 9.99 4.61
N SER A 215 13.72 10.05 3.98
CA SER A 215 13.60 10.00 2.53
C SER A 215 12.82 11.22 2.06
N GLN A 216 13.48 12.07 1.26
CA GLN A 216 12.86 13.24 0.64
C GLN A 216 11.83 12.88 -0.43
N SER A 217 11.81 11.62 -0.88
CA SER A 217 10.89 11.14 -1.91
C SER A 217 9.88 10.16 -1.37
N MET A 218 8.60 10.39 -1.71
CA MET A 218 7.53 9.43 -1.45
C MET A 218 7.74 8.07 -2.14
N SER A 219 8.64 7.97 -3.12
CA SER A 219 8.93 6.70 -3.81
C SER A 219 10.18 5.99 -3.29
N PHE A 220 10.89 6.55 -2.28
CA PHE A 220 12.20 6.07 -1.83
C PHE A 220 13.18 5.89 -3.00
N CYS A 221 13.26 6.87 -3.89
CA CYS A 221 14.18 6.82 -5.03
C CYS A 221 15.66 6.99 -4.64
N PHE A 222 15.97 7.41 -3.42
CA PHE A 222 17.33 7.65 -2.93
C PHE A 222 18.13 8.55 -3.88
N ASN A 223 19.09 8.00 -4.62
CA ASN A 223 19.93 8.74 -5.55
C ASN A 223 19.35 8.80 -6.98
N ASP A 224 18.28 8.06 -7.26
CA ASP A 224 17.71 7.86 -8.60
C ASP A 224 16.35 8.57 -8.74
N CYS A 225 16.25 9.83 -8.31
CA CYS A 225 14.98 10.57 -8.20
C CYS A 225 14.62 11.42 -9.43
N GLU A 226 15.62 11.90 -10.15
CA GLU A 226 15.44 12.85 -11.25
C GLU A 226 15.13 12.12 -12.55
N CYS A 227 13.88 12.23 -13.01
CA CYS A 227 13.46 11.62 -14.26
C CYS A 227 12.38 12.45 -14.97
N PRO A 228 12.75 13.38 -15.86
CA PRO A 228 11.84 14.32 -16.52
C PRO A 228 10.70 13.65 -17.32
N VAL A 229 10.94 12.44 -17.84
CA VAL A 229 9.94 11.66 -18.59
C VAL A 229 8.73 11.30 -17.71
N THR A 230 8.91 11.19 -16.39
CA THR A 230 7.83 10.80 -15.47
C THR A 230 6.67 11.80 -15.44
N GLU A 231 6.92 13.09 -15.67
CA GLU A 231 5.87 14.10 -15.73
C GLU A 231 4.95 13.90 -16.94
N SER A 232 5.50 13.54 -18.10
CA SER A 232 4.71 13.22 -19.29
C SER A 232 3.86 11.96 -19.09
N LEU A 233 4.47 10.89 -18.56
CA LEU A 233 3.75 9.65 -18.25
C LEU A 233 2.62 9.87 -17.24
N LYS A 234 2.87 10.68 -16.20
CA LYS A 234 1.86 11.05 -15.22
C LYS A 234 0.68 11.76 -15.87
N LYS A 235 0.93 12.71 -16.79
CA LYS A 235 -0.14 13.38 -17.53
C LYS A 235 -0.97 12.40 -18.37
N PHE A 236 -0.34 11.45 -19.06
CA PHE A 236 -1.08 10.41 -19.81
C PHE A 236 -1.95 9.54 -18.91
N VAL A 237 -1.44 9.13 -17.74
CA VAL A 237 -2.23 8.38 -16.75
C VAL A 237 -3.41 9.21 -16.24
N GLN A 238 -3.19 10.48 -15.88
CA GLN A 238 -4.24 11.37 -15.40
C GLN A 238 -5.33 11.62 -16.46
N SER A 239 -4.94 11.82 -17.72
CA SER A 239 -5.88 11.93 -18.84
C SER A 239 -6.70 10.64 -19.04
N SER A 240 -6.07 9.48 -18.87
CA SER A 240 -6.77 8.18 -18.92
C SER A 240 -7.78 8.03 -17.79
N GLU A 241 -7.41 8.36 -16.55
CA GLU A 241 -8.33 8.33 -15.40
C GLU A 241 -9.50 9.31 -15.58
N LEU A 242 -9.24 10.51 -16.10
CA LEU A 242 -10.28 11.49 -16.41
C LEU A 242 -11.23 11.00 -17.51
N HIS A 243 -10.70 10.38 -18.56
CA HIS A 243 -11.52 9.78 -19.62
C HIS A 243 -12.41 8.67 -19.06
N GLN A 244 -11.88 7.81 -18.19
CA GLN A 244 -12.67 6.77 -17.52
C GLN A 244 -13.77 7.35 -16.62
N LEU A 245 -13.53 8.49 -15.97
CA LEU A 245 -14.58 9.15 -15.19
C LEU A 245 -15.70 9.69 -16.09
N LYS A 246 -15.33 10.36 -17.19
CA LYS A 246 -16.29 10.91 -18.15
C LYS A 246 -17.12 9.84 -18.85
N SER A 247 -16.58 8.63 -19.05
CA SER A 247 -17.35 7.49 -19.58
C SER A 247 -18.34 6.90 -18.57
N HIS A 248 -18.27 7.30 -17.29
CA HIS A 248 -19.17 6.88 -16.22
C HIS A 248 -19.90 8.10 -15.61
N PRO A 249 -20.81 8.76 -16.35
CA PRO A 249 -21.45 10.01 -15.90
C PRO A 249 -22.27 9.85 -14.61
N ALA A 250 -22.81 8.65 -14.35
CA ALA A 250 -23.49 8.35 -13.08
C ALA A 250 -22.54 8.41 -11.88
N ILE A 251 -21.28 7.98 -12.05
CA ILE A 251 -20.25 8.06 -11.01
C ILE A 251 -19.75 9.49 -10.86
N GLU A 252 -19.56 10.24 -11.94
CA GLU A 252 -19.22 11.67 -11.83
C GLU A 252 -20.31 12.42 -11.05
N THR A 253 -21.58 12.14 -11.35
CA THR A 253 -22.72 12.74 -10.63
C THR A 253 -22.75 12.30 -9.17
N LEU A 254 -22.50 11.01 -8.89
CA LEU A 254 -22.40 10.49 -7.52
C LEU A 254 -21.27 11.18 -6.75
N ALA A 255 -20.11 11.34 -7.37
CA ALA A 255 -18.96 12.01 -6.81
C ALA A 255 -19.29 13.46 -6.49
N GLN A 256 -19.79 14.21 -7.47
CA GLN A 256 -20.15 15.62 -7.32
C GLN A 256 -21.20 15.86 -6.21
N THR A 257 -22.28 15.06 -6.20
CA THR A 257 -23.34 15.20 -5.20
C THR A 257 -22.86 14.84 -3.80
N THR A 258 -22.04 13.79 -3.68
CA THR A 258 -21.42 13.40 -2.40
C THR A 258 -20.41 14.44 -1.93
N GLY A 259 -19.53 14.92 -2.81
CA GLY A 259 -18.48 15.89 -2.52
C GLY A 259 -19.03 17.22 -1.99
N ARG A 260 -20.17 17.70 -2.52
CA ARG A 260 -20.86 18.92 -2.03
C ARG A 260 -21.28 18.84 -0.56
N LEU A 261 -21.56 17.64 -0.05
CA LEU A 261 -21.95 17.43 1.35
C LEU A 261 -20.77 17.19 2.29
N LEU A 262 -19.62 16.83 1.72
CA LEU A 262 -18.44 16.44 2.49
C LEU A 262 -17.41 17.56 2.56
N ILE A 263 -17.21 18.31 1.48
CA ILE A 263 -16.06 19.21 1.33
C ILE A 263 -16.55 20.65 1.36
N SER A 264 -15.90 21.49 2.15
CA SER A 264 -16.09 22.94 2.10
C SER A 264 -15.31 23.50 0.93
N ALA A 265 -15.88 23.47 -0.28
CA ALA A 265 -15.20 23.98 -1.47
C ALA A 265 -15.53 25.45 -1.71
N ASP A 266 -14.49 26.28 -1.82
CA ASP A 266 -14.57 27.61 -2.42
C ASP A 266 -14.67 27.52 -3.97
N ALA A 267 -14.77 28.66 -4.64
CA ALA A 267 -14.98 28.72 -6.09
C ALA A 267 -13.83 28.06 -6.91
N GLU A 268 -12.61 28.02 -6.35
CA GLU A 268 -11.41 27.45 -6.97
C GLU A 268 -11.33 25.92 -6.81
N GLN A 269 -11.98 25.36 -5.78
CA GLN A 269 -11.94 23.92 -5.46
C GLN A 269 -13.06 23.09 -6.11
N LYS A 270 -13.78 23.63 -7.10
CA LYS A 270 -14.86 22.92 -7.81
C LYS A 270 -14.41 21.62 -8.51
N ALA A 271 -13.14 21.52 -8.89
CA ALA A 271 -12.61 20.28 -9.46
C ALA A 271 -12.48 19.16 -8.42
N LEU A 272 -12.15 19.49 -7.16
CA LEU A 272 -11.93 18.53 -6.08
C LEU A 272 -13.23 17.81 -5.68
N ILE A 273 -14.36 18.52 -5.68
CA ILE A 273 -15.66 17.92 -5.34
C ILE A 273 -16.15 16.89 -6.37
N LYS A 274 -15.49 16.80 -7.54
CA LYS A 274 -15.79 15.80 -8.57
C LYS A 274 -14.81 14.63 -8.58
N ASP A 275 -13.67 14.75 -7.89
CA ASP A 275 -12.63 13.73 -7.88
C ASP A 275 -13.00 12.58 -6.92
N PRO A 276 -13.24 11.35 -7.44
CA PRO A 276 -13.61 10.21 -6.60
C PRO A 276 -12.55 9.82 -5.57
N TYR A 277 -11.25 10.09 -5.83
CA TYR A 277 -10.19 9.81 -4.87
C TYR A 277 -10.23 10.78 -3.68
N VAL A 278 -10.47 12.07 -3.95
CA VAL A 278 -10.63 13.09 -2.90
C VAL A 278 -11.85 12.79 -2.04
N ILE A 279 -12.96 12.40 -2.67
CA ILE A 279 -14.19 12.04 -1.96
C ILE A 279 -13.99 10.77 -1.14
N ARG A 280 -13.28 9.76 -1.67
CA ARG A 280 -12.91 8.58 -0.91
C ARG A 280 -12.10 8.95 0.33
N ASP A 281 -11.09 9.81 0.20
CA ASP A 281 -10.27 10.27 1.34
C ASP A 281 -11.12 10.95 2.42
N ALA A 282 -12.05 11.83 2.03
CA ALA A 282 -12.99 12.45 2.95
C ALA A 282 -13.91 11.42 3.64
N LEU A 283 -14.50 10.49 2.87
CA LEU A 283 -15.40 9.45 3.38
C LEU A 283 -14.71 8.51 4.37
N LEU A 284 -13.45 8.17 4.16
CA LEU A 284 -12.70 7.30 5.07
C LEU A 284 -12.63 7.88 6.49
N THR A 285 -12.62 9.20 6.65
CA THR A 285 -12.68 9.85 7.96
C THR A 285 -13.97 9.52 8.72
N PHE A 286 -15.09 9.30 8.05
CA PHE A 286 -16.31 8.87 8.73
C PHE A 286 -16.31 7.36 8.96
N VAL A 287 -15.95 6.58 7.94
CA VAL A 287 -16.07 5.12 7.95
C VAL A 287 -15.06 4.49 8.91
N CYS A 288 -13.80 4.91 8.90
CA CYS A 288 -12.77 4.36 9.79
C CYS A 288 -13.07 4.61 11.27
N HIS A 289 -13.68 5.76 11.58
CA HIS A 289 -14.02 6.18 12.94
C HIS A 289 -15.45 5.81 13.34
N ARG A 290 -16.14 4.99 12.54
CA ARG A 290 -17.53 4.55 12.78
C ARG A 290 -18.50 5.70 13.10
N SER A 291 -18.23 6.87 12.51
CA SER A 291 -19.04 8.07 12.69
C SER A 291 -20.25 8.05 11.74
N GLY A 292 -21.30 8.77 12.13
CA GLY A 292 -22.47 8.98 11.28
C GLY A 292 -22.09 9.70 10.00
N LEU A 293 -22.60 9.23 8.85
CA LEU A 293 -22.39 9.91 7.57
C LEU A 293 -23.13 11.27 7.55
N PRO A 294 -22.58 12.31 6.91
CA PRO A 294 -23.19 13.63 6.90
C PRO A 294 -24.62 13.64 6.34
N CYS A 295 -25.50 14.31 7.06
CA CYS A 295 -26.93 14.41 6.76
C CYS A 295 -27.41 15.77 7.25
N GLU A 296 -27.88 16.61 6.33
CA GLU A 296 -28.42 17.94 6.69
C GLU A 296 -29.94 17.92 6.84
N LYS A 297 -30.62 17.31 5.87
CA LYS A 297 -32.07 17.13 5.80
C LYS A 297 -32.36 15.72 5.26
N PRO A 298 -33.52 15.10 5.54
CA PRO A 298 -33.80 13.70 5.14
C PRO A 298 -33.58 13.36 3.64
N GLY A 299 -33.64 14.35 2.76
CA GLY A 299 -33.35 14.21 1.31
C GLY A 299 -31.90 14.51 0.89
N ASN A 300 -31.06 15.04 1.78
CA ASN A 300 -29.70 15.52 1.50
C ASN A 300 -28.68 14.89 2.46
N CYS A 301 -28.46 13.58 2.31
CA CYS A 301 -27.59 12.80 3.18
C CYS A 301 -26.68 11.90 2.36
N VAL A 302 -25.44 11.75 2.81
CA VAL A 302 -24.51 10.74 2.32
C VAL A 302 -24.97 9.39 2.86
N ARG A 303 -25.25 8.45 1.97
CA ARG A 303 -25.71 7.10 2.32
C ARG A 303 -24.61 6.07 2.14
N LYS A 304 -24.81 4.88 2.71
CA LYS A 304 -23.90 3.73 2.54
C LYS A 304 -23.67 3.37 1.07
N GLN A 305 -24.67 3.59 0.21
CA GLN A 305 -24.56 3.38 -1.23
C GLN A 305 -23.59 4.37 -1.89
N ASN A 306 -23.54 5.63 -1.43
CA ASN A 306 -22.54 6.59 -1.90
C ASN A 306 -21.13 6.08 -1.58
N VAL A 307 -20.91 5.66 -0.32
CA VAL A 307 -19.64 5.10 0.13
C VAL A 307 -19.22 3.90 -0.73
N ALA A 308 -20.12 2.92 -0.88
CA ALA A 308 -19.86 1.72 -1.66
C ALA A 308 -19.57 2.05 -3.14
N GLY A 309 -20.32 2.96 -3.75
CA GLY A 309 -20.15 3.36 -5.15
C GLY A 309 -18.80 4.05 -5.41
N ILE A 310 -18.42 5.01 -4.56
CA ILE A 310 -17.12 5.70 -4.68
C ILE A 310 -15.95 4.74 -4.44
N ILE A 311 -16.01 3.91 -3.39
CA ILE A 311 -14.94 2.94 -3.10
C ILE A 311 -14.82 1.93 -4.25
N ALA A 312 -15.93 1.34 -4.70
CA ALA A 312 -15.93 0.38 -5.79
C ALA A 312 -15.36 0.98 -7.08
N TYR A 313 -15.74 2.21 -7.43
CA TYR A 313 -15.20 2.89 -8.61
C TYR A 313 -13.71 3.16 -8.48
N THR A 314 -13.23 3.67 -7.34
CA THR A 314 -11.78 3.92 -7.16
C THR A 314 -10.96 2.62 -7.18
N ASP A 315 -11.48 1.52 -6.63
CA ASP A 315 -10.82 0.22 -6.70
C ASP A 315 -10.80 -0.32 -8.15
N TRP A 316 -11.90 -0.12 -8.91
CA TRP A 316 -11.96 -0.45 -10.33
C TRP A 316 -11.00 0.38 -11.18
N ILE A 317 -10.92 1.70 -10.99
CA ILE A 317 -9.96 2.55 -11.69
C ILE A 317 -8.53 2.13 -11.38
N ASN A 318 -8.21 1.82 -10.12
CA ASN A 318 -6.88 1.32 -9.78
C ASN A 318 -6.56 0.01 -10.52
N TYR A 319 -7.54 -0.89 -10.67
CA TYR A 319 -7.39 -2.09 -11.50
C TYR A 319 -7.15 -1.77 -12.98
N GLN A 320 -7.88 -0.81 -13.58
CA GLN A 320 -7.66 -0.36 -14.96
C GLN A 320 -6.27 0.27 -15.12
N LYS A 321 -5.89 1.12 -14.17
CA LYS A 321 -4.58 1.79 -14.12
C LYS A 321 -3.44 0.78 -14.08
N TRP A 322 -3.61 -0.35 -13.38
CA TRP A 322 -2.60 -1.42 -13.34
C TRP A 322 -2.23 -1.98 -14.72
N ARG A 323 -3.19 -1.98 -15.66
CA ARG A 323 -3.01 -2.46 -17.04
C ARG A 323 -2.57 -1.34 -18.00
N ASN A 324 -2.52 -0.09 -17.54
CA ASN A 324 -2.12 1.05 -18.35
C ASN A 324 -0.59 1.06 -18.54
N ILE A 325 -0.14 1.05 -19.80
CA ILE A 325 1.29 1.01 -20.14
C ILE A 325 2.06 2.23 -19.60
N HIS A 326 1.45 3.43 -19.61
CA HIS A 326 2.09 4.62 -19.05
C HIS A 326 2.23 4.53 -17.54
N TRP A 327 1.27 3.90 -16.86
CA TRP A 327 1.37 3.64 -15.42
C TRP A 327 2.47 2.64 -15.08
N GLN A 328 2.58 1.55 -15.85
CA GLN A 328 3.64 0.56 -15.68
C GLN A 328 5.02 1.19 -15.86
N ARG A 329 5.20 1.96 -16.94
CA ARG A 329 6.43 2.72 -17.23
C ARG A 329 6.74 3.76 -16.14
N LEU A 330 5.73 4.50 -15.69
CA LEU A 330 5.88 5.46 -14.60
C LEU A 330 6.33 4.78 -13.30
N SER A 331 5.73 3.63 -12.98
CA SER A 331 6.00 2.87 -11.76
C SER A 331 7.41 2.28 -11.75
N LEU A 332 7.90 1.78 -12.89
CA LEU A 332 9.29 1.34 -13.05
C LEU A 332 10.25 2.50 -12.77
N LEU A 333 10.04 3.65 -13.41
CA LEU A 333 10.92 4.82 -13.22
C LEU A 333 10.87 5.36 -11.79
N LYS A 334 9.68 5.47 -11.17
CA LYS A 334 9.55 5.98 -9.80
C LYS A 334 10.10 5.02 -8.74
N SER A 335 10.09 3.71 -8.99
CA SER A 335 10.52 2.70 -8.01
C SER A 335 11.95 2.22 -8.19
N TYR A 336 12.64 2.59 -9.27
CA TYR A 336 13.97 2.06 -9.60
C TYR A 336 14.96 2.17 -8.43
N GLY A 337 15.14 3.37 -7.87
CA GLY A 337 16.03 3.56 -6.72
C GLY A 337 15.62 2.75 -5.48
N HIS A 338 14.31 2.55 -5.27
CA HIS A 338 13.81 1.74 -4.15
C HIS A 338 14.09 0.25 -4.36
N VAL A 339 13.83 -0.28 -5.57
CA VAL A 339 14.15 -1.67 -5.91
C VAL A 339 15.65 -1.91 -5.80
N ARG A 340 16.47 -0.98 -6.31
CA ARG A 340 17.93 -1.05 -6.19
C ARG A 340 18.39 -1.11 -4.73
N HIS A 341 17.82 -0.26 -3.87
CA HIS A 341 18.13 -0.28 -2.45
C HIS A 341 17.65 -1.58 -1.78
N ILE A 342 16.45 -2.08 -2.10
CA ILE A 342 15.96 -3.38 -1.60
C ILE A 342 16.93 -4.52 -1.98
N VAL A 343 17.35 -4.61 -3.24
CA VAL A 343 18.29 -5.63 -3.71
C VAL A 343 19.63 -5.49 -2.99
N GLN A 344 20.15 -4.27 -2.85
CA GLN A 344 21.38 -4.02 -2.09
C GLN A 344 21.27 -4.54 -0.65
N GLN A 345 20.18 -4.24 0.06
CA GLN A 345 19.99 -4.71 1.44
C GLN A 345 19.80 -6.24 1.51
N MET A 346 19.15 -6.87 0.52
CA MET A 346 19.07 -8.33 0.43
C MET A 346 20.46 -8.97 0.32
N LEU A 347 21.34 -8.42 -0.52
CA LEU A 347 22.71 -8.90 -0.68
C LEU A 347 23.52 -8.74 0.61
N HIS A 348 23.36 -7.62 1.31
CA HIS A 348 23.99 -7.41 2.62
C HIS A 348 23.51 -8.42 3.69
N MET A 349 22.21 -8.74 3.72
CA MET A 349 21.64 -9.77 4.60
C MET A 349 22.24 -11.16 4.35
N VAL A 350 22.43 -11.52 3.09
CA VAL A 350 23.03 -12.79 2.68
C VAL A 350 24.51 -12.84 3.05
N GLY A 351 25.26 -11.76 2.76
CA GLY A 351 26.67 -11.61 3.12
C GLY A 351 26.94 -11.59 4.62
N SER A 352 25.89 -11.58 5.46
CA SER A 352 25.97 -11.50 6.93
C SER A 352 26.63 -10.22 7.45
N ASN A 353 26.64 -9.16 6.63
CA ASN A 353 27.19 -7.85 6.99
C ASN A 353 26.16 -6.92 7.64
N GLY A 354 24.89 -7.34 7.72
CA GLY A 354 23.77 -6.50 8.17
C GLY A 354 23.41 -5.41 7.14
N PRO A 355 22.23 -4.77 7.24
CA PRO A 355 21.22 -4.91 8.29
C PRO A 355 20.42 -6.21 8.15
N ASN A 356 19.77 -6.64 9.23
CA ASN A 356 18.89 -7.81 9.25
C ASN A 356 17.40 -7.44 9.29
N LEU A 357 17.08 -6.22 9.72
CA LEU A 357 15.74 -5.65 9.67
C LEU A 357 15.80 -4.30 8.94
N VAL A 358 15.03 -4.16 7.87
CA VAL A 358 14.89 -2.88 7.16
C VAL A 358 13.44 -2.43 7.19
N LEU A 359 13.18 -1.19 7.57
CA LEU A 359 11.85 -0.58 7.54
C LEU A 359 11.82 0.64 6.63
N TYR A 360 10.84 0.68 5.74
CA TYR A 360 10.46 1.85 4.96
C TYR A 360 9.05 2.28 5.38
N SER A 361 8.92 3.46 6.00
CA SER A 361 7.63 4.02 6.39
C SER A 361 7.18 5.09 5.40
N GLY A 362 6.17 4.76 4.59
CA GLY A 362 5.78 5.56 3.43
C GLY A 362 4.26 5.60 3.18
N HIS A 363 3.90 5.57 1.90
CA HIS A 363 2.56 5.91 1.43
C HIS A 363 1.93 4.78 0.61
N ASP A 364 0.65 4.95 0.28
CA ASP A 364 -0.08 4.11 -0.69
C ASP A 364 0.60 4.13 -2.07
N PHE A 365 0.95 5.31 -2.59
CA PHE A 365 1.65 5.42 -3.87
C PHE A 365 3.00 4.70 -3.88
N THR A 366 3.70 4.67 -2.74
CA THR A 366 4.94 3.93 -2.60
C THR A 366 4.73 2.43 -2.82
N LEU A 367 3.71 1.86 -2.15
CA LEU A 367 3.34 0.46 -2.31
C LEU A 367 2.88 0.18 -3.74
N LEU A 368 2.05 1.06 -4.31
CA LEU A 368 1.52 0.91 -5.67
C LEU A 368 2.62 0.90 -6.74
N HIS A 369 3.53 1.87 -6.73
CA HIS A 369 4.61 1.90 -7.71
C HIS A 369 5.53 0.69 -7.56
N LEU A 370 5.92 0.34 -6.32
CA LEU A 370 6.80 -0.80 -6.08
C LEU A 370 6.14 -2.11 -6.52
N SER A 371 4.89 -2.34 -6.13
CA SER A 371 4.16 -3.56 -6.52
C SER A 371 3.93 -3.66 -8.04
N THR A 372 3.67 -2.53 -8.72
CA THR A 372 3.58 -2.49 -10.18
C THR A 372 4.94 -2.79 -10.83
N ALA A 373 6.03 -2.20 -10.32
CA ALA A 373 7.38 -2.39 -10.85
C ALA A 373 7.88 -3.84 -10.68
N LEU A 374 7.43 -4.54 -9.64
CA LEU A 374 7.71 -5.96 -9.41
C LEU A 374 6.79 -6.90 -10.21
N GLY A 375 5.87 -6.36 -11.00
CA GLY A 375 4.95 -7.12 -11.84
C GLY A 375 3.87 -7.88 -11.07
N LEU A 376 3.51 -7.45 -9.86
CA LEU A 376 2.47 -8.09 -9.08
C LEU A 376 1.08 -7.94 -9.73
N ILE A 377 0.09 -8.66 -9.21
CA ILE A 377 -1.31 -8.43 -9.58
C ILE A 377 -1.88 -7.33 -8.70
N ASN A 378 -2.73 -6.46 -9.25
CA ASN A 378 -3.43 -5.42 -8.49
C ASN A 378 -4.18 -6.00 -7.28
N ASP A 379 -3.83 -5.53 -6.09
CA ASP A 379 -4.48 -5.89 -4.83
C ASP A 379 -5.11 -4.63 -4.20
N PRO A 380 -6.46 -4.49 -4.22
CA PRO A 380 -7.15 -3.36 -3.60
C PRO A 380 -6.87 -3.20 -2.09
N LEU A 381 -6.42 -4.26 -1.41
CA LEU A 381 -6.09 -4.22 0.02
C LEU A 381 -4.75 -3.52 0.28
N LEU A 382 -3.87 -3.39 -0.71
CA LEU A 382 -2.63 -2.60 -0.57
C LEU A 382 -2.89 -1.10 -0.40
N LEU A 383 -4.08 -0.63 -0.74
CA LEU A 383 -4.51 0.78 -0.64
C LEU A 383 -5.20 1.15 0.66
N ARG A 384 -5.10 0.30 1.69
CA ARG A 384 -5.77 0.48 2.98
C ARG A 384 -4.76 0.91 4.03
N TYR A 385 -5.20 1.54 5.11
CA TYR A 385 -4.28 2.05 6.12
C TYR A 385 -3.50 0.89 6.76
N ALA A 386 -2.25 1.16 7.13
CA ALA A 386 -1.32 0.15 7.69
C ALA A 386 -1.08 -1.08 6.79
N SER A 387 -1.34 -0.98 5.48
CA SER A 387 -0.95 -1.99 4.52
C SER A 387 0.58 -2.13 4.44
N ARG A 388 1.05 -3.31 4.02
CA ARG A 388 2.48 -3.61 3.99
C ARG A 388 2.89 -4.59 2.89
N LEU A 389 4.13 -4.41 2.42
CA LEU A 389 4.90 -5.41 1.68
C LEU A 389 6.05 -5.88 2.56
N VAL A 390 6.29 -7.19 2.61
CA VAL A 390 7.39 -7.77 3.39
C VAL A 390 8.20 -8.71 2.52
N PHE A 391 9.48 -8.39 2.35
CA PHE A 391 10.47 -9.30 1.78
C PHE A 391 11.12 -10.08 2.90
N GLU A 392 11.07 -11.40 2.85
CA GLU A 392 11.80 -12.29 3.74
C GLU A 392 12.96 -12.90 2.96
N VAL A 393 14.18 -12.81 3.50
CA VAL A 393 15.40 -13.30 2.87
C VAL A 393 15.83 -14.59 3.55
N TYR A 394 15.96 -15.66 2.77
CA TYR A 394 16.25 -17.02 3.24
C TYR A 394 17.56 -17.54 2.67
N GLN A 395 18.26 -18.32 3.49
CA GLN A 395 19.34 -19.19 3.06
C GLN A 395 18.91 -20.64 3.16
N ASP A 396 19.11 -21.38 2.08
CA ASP A 396 18.90 -22.82 2.04
C ASP A 396 20.07 -23.54 2.71
N ASN A 397 19.74 -24.39 3.68
CA ASN A 397 20.67 -25.14 4.50
C ASN A 397 20.48 -26.66 4.34
N ARG A 398 19.88 -27.10 3.22
CA ARG A 398 19.67 -28.53 2.92
C ARG A 398 20.91 -29.23 2.40
N ASN A 399 21.76 -28.53 1.63
CA ASN A 399 22.99 -29.07 1.04
C ASN A 399 24.21 -28.28 1.53
N ASN A 400 25.30 -28.98 1.86
CA ASN A 400 26.53 -28.37 2.41
C ASN A 400 27.39 -27.66 1.36
N ASP A 401 27.29 -28.04 0.08
CA ASP A 401 28.22 -27.59 -0.96
C ASP A 401 27.77 -26.34 -1.72
N GLU A 402 26.46 -26.08 -1.82
CA GLU A 402 25.90 -24.85 -2.43
C GLU A 402 24.70 -24.34 -1.62
N LYS A 403 24.93 -23.33 -0.77
CA LYS A 403 23.86 -22.68 0.00
C LYS A 403 23.13 -21.66 -0.87
N GLY A 404 22.10 -22.11 -1.59
CA GLY A 404 21.25 -21.23 -2.38
C GLY A 404 20.58 -20.13 -1.55
N THR A 405 20.42 -18.95 -2.14
CA THR A 405 19.83 -17.78 -1.46
C THR A 405 18.54 -17.35 -2.13
N TYR A 406 17.53 -17.07 -1.33
CA TYR A 406 16.17 -16.90 -1.81
C TYR A 406 15.48 -15.76 -1.09
N PHE A 407 14.44 -15.21 -1.71
CA PHE A 407 13.51 -14.30 -1.07
C PHE A 407 12.06 -14.73 -1.28
N ARG A 408 11.20 -14.30 -0.37
CA ARG A 408 9.74 -14.41 -0.47
C ARG A 408 9.14 -13.03 -0.32
N LEU A 409 8.10 -12.72 -1.10
CA LEU A 409 7.36 -11.47 -0.97
C LEU A 409 5.95 -11.72 -0.42
N LEU A 410 5.60 -10.97 0.61
CA LEU A 410 4.28 -11.01 1.23
C LEU A 410 3.54 -9.68 1.05
N SER A 411 2.32 -9.71 0.53
CA SER A 411 1.37 -8.59 0.54
C SER A 411 0.38 -8.77 1.69
N ASN A 412 0.40 -7.87 2.68
CA ASN A 412 -0.48 -7.93 3.86
C ASN A 412 -0.49 -9.30 4.56
N GLY A 413 0.60 -10.07 4.45
CA GLY A 413 0.72 -11.41 5.00
C GLY A 413 0.36 -12.56 4.06
N LYS A 414 -0.12 -12.29 2.85
CA LYS A 414 -0.33 -13.27 1.77
C LYS A 414 0.96 -13.45 0.95
N ASP A 415 1.41 -14.68 0.74
CA ASP A 415 2.52 -14.96 -0.20
C ASP A 415 2.10 -14.64 -1.64
N VAL A 416 2.81 -13.68 -2.24
CA VAL A 416 2.61 -13.21 -3.61
C VAL A 416 3.80 -13.50 -4.51
N THR A 417 4.77 -14.31 -4.05
CA THR A 417 6.02 -14.61 -4.79
C THR A 417 5.75 -15.21 -6.17
N LYS A 418 4.69 -16.04 -6.28
CA LYS A 418 4.24 -16.61 -7.56
C LYS A 418 3.77 -15.58 -8.60
N GLN A 419 3.47 -14.36 -8.18
CA GLN A 419 3.01 -13.30 -9.08
C GLN A 419 4.18 -12.52 -9.68
N ILE A 420 5.38 -12.61 -9.11
CA ILE A 420 6.54 -11.84 -9.56
C ILE A 420 6.99 -12.40 -10.91
N SER A 421 6.87 -11.57 -11.95
CA SER A 421 7.05 -11.99 -13.33
C SER A 421 8.48 -12.41 -13.67
N PHE A 422 9.49 -11.82 -13.04
CA PHE A 422 10.90 -12.12 -13.29
C PHE A 422 11.44 -13.33 -12.50
N CYS A 423 10.68 -13.85 -11.54
CA CYS A 423 11.09 -15.02 -10.76
C CYS A 423 10.99 -16.28 -11.61
N LYS A 424 12.14 -16.83 -12.01
CA LYS A 424 12.25 -18.03 -12.84
C LYS A 424 12.41 -19.24 -11.92
N ASN A 425 11.78 -20.37 -12.26
CA ASN A 425 11.90 -21.62 -11.50
C ASN A 425 11.60 -21.47 -9.99
N ILE A 426 10.46 -20.85 -9.67
CA ILE A 426 10.00 -20.65 -8.28
C ILE A 426 10.06 -21.97 -7.50
N VAL A 427 10.72 -21.93 -6.34
CA VAL A 427 10.85 -23.11 -5.47
C VAL A 427 9.67 -23.14 -4.51
N SER A 428 8.84 -24.18 -4.62
CA SER A 428 7.76 -24.43 -3.66
C SER A 428 8.33 -25.21 -2.47
N ILE A 429 8.33 -24.57 -1.29
CA ILE A 429 8.75 -25.20 -0.03
C ILE A 429 7.63 -26.11 0.49
N ASP A 430 6.40 -25.63 0.38
CA ASP A 430 5.18 -26.40 0.66
C ASP A 430 4.00 -25.81 -0.14
N LYS A 431 2.78 -26.37 0.05
CA LYS A 431 1.56 -25.94 -0.66
C LYS A 431 1.26 -24.44 -0.56
N LYS A 432 1.76 -23.73 0.46
CA LYS A 432 1.45 -22.32 0.76
C LYS A 432 2.66 -21.40 0.67
N ASN A 433 3.88 -21.94 0.59
CA ASN A 433 5.11 -21.17 0.69
C ASN A 433 5.98 -21.35 -0.55
N ASN A 434 6.30 -20.24 -1.18
CA ASN A 434 7.12 -20.19 -2.38
C ASN A 434 8.25 -19.20 -2.18
N VAL A 435 9.40 -19.51 -2.76
CA VAL A 435 10.58 -18.64 -2.72
C VAL A 435 11.15 -18.48 -4.11
N CYS A 436 11.72 -17.31 -4.35
CA CYS A 436 12.38 -16.90 -5.58
C CYS A 436 13.86 -16.73 -5.32
N LYS A 437 14.70 -17.06 -6.30
CA LYS A 437 16.15 -16.91 -6.18
C LYS A 437 16.51 -15.43 -6.12
N ILE A 438 17.46 -15.06 -5.25
CA ILE A 438 17.92 -13.66 -5.18
C ILE A 438 18.60 -13.26 -6.50
N GLU A 439 19.24 -14.22 -7.16
CA GLU A 439 19.86 -14.02 -8.46
C GLU A 439 18.86 -13.54 -9.52
N ASP A 440 17.57 -13.91 -9.43
CA ASP A 440 16.54 -13.48 -10.37
C ASP A 440 16.20 -11.99 -10.22
N ILE A 441 16.11 -11.46 -8.99
CA ILE A 441 15.85 -10.02 -8.78
C ILE A 441 17.08 -9.18 -9.12
N VAL A 442 18.28 -9.72 -8.86
CA VAL A 442 19.54 -9.08 -9.27
C VAL A 442 19.61 -8.99 -10.79
N ARG A 443 19.38 -10.10 -11.49
CA ARG A 443 19.32 -10.14 -12.96
C ARG A 443 18.25 -9.22 -13.51
N PHE A 444 17.05 -9.23 -12.92
CA PHE A 444 15.99 -8.32 -13.30
C PHE A 444 16.44 -6.86 -13.22
N LEU A 445 17.07 -6.45 -12.12
CA LEU A 445 17.52 -5.08 -11.93
C LEU A 445 18.60 -4.65 -12.94
N HIS A 446 19.50 -5.56 -13.31
CA HIS A 446 20.63 -5.26 -14.20
C HIS A 446 20.30 -5.39 -15.69
N ASP A 447 19.57 -6.43 -16.08
CA ASP A 447 19.40 -6.81 -17.49
C ASP A 447 18.01 -6.42 -18.02
N ASP A 448 16.97 -6.67 -17.22
CA ASP A 448 15.59 -6.70 -17.72
C ASP A 448 14.75 -5.48 -17.27
N TYR A 449 15.19 -4.70 -16.28
CA TYR A 449 14.39 -3.68 -15.60
C TYR A 449 13.82 -2.64 -16.55
N PHE A 450 14.64 -2.20 -17.51
CA PHE A 450 14.32 -1.16 -18.48
C PHE A 450 13.93 -1.69 -19.86
N SER A 451 13.85 -3.01 -20.04
CA SER A 451 13.50 -3.64 -21.32
C SER A 451 12.18 -3.12 -21.90
N SER A 452 11.15 -2.94 -21.06
CA SER A 452 9.83 -2.41 -21.47
C SER A 452 9.84 -0.94 -21.93
N LEU A 453 10.94 -0.24 -21.70
CA LEU A 453 11.21 1.13 -22.15
C LEU A 453 12.14 1.17 -23.37
N ASN A 454 12.61 0.03 -23.88
CA ASN A 454 13.56 -0.09 -24.98
C ASN A 454 14.88 0.68 -24.74
N VAL A 455 15.38 0.62 -23.49
CA VAL A 455 16.64 1.22 -23.05
C VAL A 455 17.32 0.29 -22.03
N SER A 456 18.62 0.48 -21.79
CA SER A 456 19.40 -0.41 -20.91
C SER A 456 19.67 0.15 -19.52
N ASN A 457 19.46 1.44 -19.29
CA ASN A 457 19.79 2.09 -18.01
C ASN A 457 18.84 3.25 -17.68
N PHE A 458 18.86 3.66 -16.42
CA PHE A 458 17.98 4.70 -15.88
C PHE A 458 18.17 6.07 -16.57
N LYS A 459 19.42 6.45 -16.86
CA LYS A 459 19.74 7.74 -17.49
C LYS A 459 19.10 7.85 -18.88
N ASP A 460 19.23 6.81 -19.69
CA ASP A 460 18.61 6.78 -21.02
C ASP A 460 17.08 6.71 -20.91
N ALA A 461 16.55 5.97 -19.94
CA ALA A 461 15.10 5.90 -19.66
C ALA A 461 14.48 7.25 -19.27
N CYS A 462 15.29 8.14 -18.70
CA CYS A 462 14.89 9.47 -18.26
C CYS A 462 15.20 10.60 -19.26
N THR A 463 15.83 10.28 -20.39
CA THR A 463 16.13 11.25 -21.44
C THR A 463 14.90 11.45 -22.33
N LYS A 464 14.45 12.71 -22.49
CA LYS A 464 13.38 13.01 -23.45
C LYS A 464 13.92 12.76 -24.87
N LYS A 465 13.39 11.77 -25.58
CA LYS A 465 13.61 11.68 -27.02
C LYS A 465 12.95 12.90 -27.66
N SER A 466 13.71 13.72 -28.38
CA SER A 466 13.13 14.65 -29.34
C SER A 466 12.43 13.80 -30.40
N GLU A 467 11.11 13.83 -30.42
CA GLU A 467 10.37 13.36 -31.59
C GLU A 467 10.80 14.29 -32.74
N LYS A 468 11.65 13.80 -33.64
CA LYS A 468 11.74 14.38 -34.97
C LYS A 468 10.36 14.20 -35.59
N SER A 469 9.68 15.30 -35.86
CA SER A 469 8.51 15.34 -36.72
C SER A 469 8.84 14.65 -38.04
N ASN A 470 8.18 13.53 -38.34
CA ASN A 470 8.23 12.89 -39.65
C ASN A 470 7.38 13.70 -40.64
N ASP A 471 7.78 14.94 -40.94
CA ASP A 471 7.19 15.75 -42.02
C ASP A 471 8.01 15.71 -43.33
N ASP A 472 9.11 14.96 -43.38
CA ASP A 472 10.00 14.91 -44.56
C ASP A 472 10.03 13.54 -45.27
N PHE A 473 8.88 12.88 -45.46
CA PHE A 473 8.86 11.63 -46.23
C PHE A 473 7.59 11.39 -47.05
N PHE A 474 7.15 12.36 -47.87
CA PHE A 474 6.44 12.11 -49.13
C PHE A 474 6.61 13.29 -50.09
N GLN A 475 7.76 13.37 -50.73
CA GLN A 475 7.87 13.86 -52.10
C GLN A 475 8.24 12.65 -52.95
N PHE A 476 7.26 12.10 -53.67
CA PHE A 476 7.32 11.57 -55.04
C PHE A 476 5.92 11.11 -55.46
#